data_AF-A0A9D6LJV1-F1
#
_entry.id   AF-A0A9D6LJV1-F1
#
_cell.length_a   1.000
_cell.length_b   1.000
_cell.length_c   1.000
_cell.angle_alpha   90.00
_cell.angle_beta   90.00
_cell.angle_gamma   90.00
#
_symmetry.space_group_name_H-M   'P 1'
#
loop_
_entity.id
_entity.type
_entity.pdbx_description
1 polymer ?
#
loop_
_entity_poly.entity_id
_entity_poly.type
_entity_poly.pdbx_seq_one_letter_code
_entity_poly.pdbx_strand_id
1 'polypeptide(L)'
;MRFFSICMAAVLFLSGVSAGADPDFIPDRRRPQFPNEPGHVLVPYLFNLPGIGSGYGFLGAASNVGGSYTDVSGTFFGGDVNGEAVAIDSVHLIPRKLILDIGGAHLSRVTLQSYSRRGMASDKNDYSVAVFGDSFFGGSRLIATFLERRFEVYLGDYGGSSRLKSLRDRQGNTIIDAADAPKSHTSSAVFGTRFDITDDSLDPRRGGRLDVSLWRTLPQGSGPDFYFVDYSATAYVPIGGRSTWAFNYFRSDAHVLREGETDPAVIEREQGLDCGSITDPKEQTRCLQFVDNTVAENRYGTATSLGGLSRLRSYSEERFRGAHAEFLGTELRWNLTDEYQPFDIYIMKDIRTAVQVALFYEIGTVADRPGDLGNITRSSYGGGMRLVTASGVVYRVDLATGKDGFAPSIFFQYPWELL
;
A
#
# COMPACT_ATOMS: atom_id res chain seq x y z
N MET A 1 7.93 -21.01 -13.91
CA MET A 1 7.25 -21.69 -15.05
C MET A 1 5.89 -22.30 -14.69
N ARG A 2 5.68 -22.86 -13.48
CA ARG A 2 4.36 -23.44 -13.09
C ARG A 2 3.26 -22.39 -12.81
N PHE A 3 3.59 -21.20 -12.32
CA PHE A 3 2.62 -20.11 -12.11
C PHE A 3 2.15 -19.46 -13.44
N PHE A 4 3.06 -19.28 -14.40
CA PHE A 4 2.74 -18.68 -15.70
C PHE A 4 1.71 -19.48 -16.52
N SER A 5 1.74 -20.82 -16.42
CA SER A 5 0.75 -21.69 -17.07
C SER A 5 -0.65 -21.62 -16.44
N ILE A 6 -0.76 -21.26 -15.16
CA ILE A 6 -2.05 -21.07 -14.49
C ILE A 6 -2.66 -19.71 -14.86
N CYS A 7 -1.83 -18.66 -14.98
CA CYS A 7 -2.28 -17.34 -15.46
C CYS A 7 -2.79 -17.38 -16.90
N MET A 8 -2.12 -18.08 -17.81
CA MET A 8 -2.59 -18.20 -19.20
C MET A 8 -3.91 -19.00 -19.29
N ALA A 9 -4.08 -20.01 -18.44
CA ALA A 9 -5.33 -20.76 -18.33
C ALA A 9 -6.47 -19.92 -17.72
N ALA A 10 -6.19 -19.05 -16.74
CA ALA A 10 -7.19 -18.14 -16.15
C ALA A 10 -7.62 -17.03 -17.12
N VAL A 11 -6.68 -16.46 -17.88
CA VAL A 11 -6.96 -15.48 -18.95
C VAL A 11 -7.77 -16.11 -20.09
N LEU A 12 -7.45 -17.37 -20.47
CA LEU A 12 -8.24 -18.12 -21.45
C LEU A 12 -9.62 -18.55 -20.91
N PHE A 13 -9.74 -18.89 -19.63
CA PHE A 13 -11.05 -19.17 -19.01
C PHE A 13 -11.93 -17.91 -18.91
N LEU A 14 -11.35 -16.73 -18.70
CA LEU A 14 -12.07 -15.45 -18.70
C LEU A 14 -12.62 -15.07 -20.08
N SER A 15 -12.05 -15.61 -21.17
CA SER A 15 -12.62 -15.45 -22.52
C SER A 15 -13.81 -16.38 -22.81
N GLY A 16 -14.04 -17.42 -21.98
CA GLY A 16 -15.07 -18.45 -22.21
C GLY A 16 -16.36 -18.28 -21.41
N VAL A 17 -16.42 -17.38 -20.42
CA VAL A 17 -17.60 -17.20 -19.55
C VAL A 17 -18.49 -16.02 -20.00
N SER A 18 -18.20 -15.40 -21.14
CA SER A 18 -18.99 -14.31 -21.73
C SER A 18 -20.28 -14.78 -22.42
N ALA A 19 -21.04 -15.71 -21.83
CA ALA A 19 -22.34 -16.15 -22.35
C ALA A 19 -23.48 -15.13 -22.13
N GLY A 20 -23.15 -13.87 -21.82
CA GLY A 20 -24.10 -12.77 -21.65
C GLY A 20 -23.47 -11.37 -21.64
N ALA A 21 -22.31 -11.19 -22.27
CA ALA A 21 -21.64 -9.89 -22.32
C ALA A 21 -22.12 -9.05 -23.52
N ASP A 22 -22.32 -7.75 -23.29
CA ASP A 22 -22.37 -6.70 -24.31
C ASP A 22 -21.31 -6.95 -25.40
N PRO A 23 -21.60 -6.68 -26.68
CA PRO A 23 -20.64 -6.86 -27.77
C PRO A 23 -19.44 -5.90 -27.71
N ASP A 24 -19.49 -4.86 -26.87
CA ASP A 24 -18.41 -3.91 -26.72
C ASP A 24 -17.36 -4.38 -25.70
N PHE A 25 -16.16 -4.67 -26.22
CA PHE A 25 -14.99 -5.05 -25.43
C PHE A 25 -14.55 -3.96 -24.43
N ILE A 26 -14.93 -2.70 -24.69
CA ILE A 26 -14.68 -1.56 -23.81
C ILE A 26 -16.04 -1.01 -23.35
N PRO A 27 -16.43 -1.19 -22.08
CA PRO A 27 -17.70 -0.70 -21.58
C PRO A 27 -17.74 0.83 -21.49
N ASP A 28 -18.91 1.42 -21.77
CA ASP A 28 -19.18 2.83 -21.46
C ASP A 28 -18.97 3.15 -19.98
N ARG A 29 -18.56 4.39 -19.69
CA ARG A 29 -18.42 4.87 -18.31
C ARG A 29 -19.80 5.00 -17.68
N ARG A 30 -20.02 4.27 -16.59
CA ARG A 30 -21.26 4.25 -15.80
C ARG A 30 -21.50 5.55 -15.04
N ARG A 31 -20.42 6.26 -14.67
CA ARG A 31 -20.45 7.50 -13.88
C ARG A 31 -19.49 8.55 -14.45
N PRO A 32 -19.69 9.85 -14.14
CA PRO A 32 -18.68 10.87 -14.42
C PRO A 32 -17.34 10.53 -13.77
N GLN A 33 -16.25 10.67 -14.51
CA GLN A 33 -14.89 10.30 -14.05
C GLN A 33 -14.21 11.40 -13.21
N PHE A 34 -14.87 12.54 -13.09
CA PHE A 34 -14.49 13.69 -12.27
C PHE A 34 -15.75 14.16 -11.53
N PRO A 35 -16.16 13.47 -10.45
CA PRO A 35 -17.22 13.95 -9.58
C PRO A 35 -16.82 15.29 -8.96
N ASN A 36 -17.79 16.17 -8.71
CA ASN A 36 -17.57 17.50 -8.13
C ASN A 36 -18.55 17.82 -6.98
N GLU A 37 -19.18 16.79 -6.43
CA GLU A 37 -20.14 16.90 -5.34
C GLU A 37 -19.44 17.21 -4.01
N PRO A 38 -19.76 18.33 -3.35
CA PRO A 38 -19.10 18.69 -2.10
C PRO A 38 -19.46 17.70 -0.98
N GLY A 39 -18.42 17.24 -0.28
CA GLY A 39 -18.54 16.33 0.85
C GLY A 39 -17.63 16.76 1.98
N HIS A 40 -17.91 16.30 3.21
CA HIS A 40 -16.96 16.43 4.30
C HIS A 40 -17.10 15.28 5.29
N VAL A 41 -16.02 15.00 6.01
CA VAL A 41 -15.97 14.04 7.11
C VAL A 41 -15.13 14.61 8.24
N LEU A 42 -15.60 14.44 9.46
CA LEU A 42 -14.93 14.86 10.68
C LEU A 42 -15.14 13.80 11.75
N VAL A 43 -14.21 12.85 11.86
CA VAL A 43 -14.40 11.65 12.67
C VAL A 43 -13.18 11.32 13.54
N PRO A 44 -13.38 11.03 14.83
CA PRO A 44 -12.38 10.29 15.58
C PRO A 44 -12.29 8.87 15.03
N TYR A 45 -11.10 8.30 15.03
CA TYR A 45 -10.90 6.91 14.64
C TYR A 45 -9.87 6.24 15.55
N LEU A 46 -10.05 4.94 15.75
CA LEU A 46 -9.01 4.07 16.29
C LEU A 46 -8.37 3.38 15.11
N PHE A 47 -7.05 3.28 15.12
CA PHE A 47 -6.32 2.53 14.11
C PHE A 47 -5.48 1.45 14.76
N ASN A 48 -5.35 0.36 14.03
CA ASN A 48 -4.36 -0.66 14.27
C ASN A 48 -3.76 -0.94 12.89
N LEU A 49 -2.56 -0.43 12.65
CA LEU A 49 -1.80 -0.66 11.44
C LEU A 49 -0.84 -1.82 11.75
N PRO A 50 -1.16 -3.05 11.35
CA PRO A 50 -0.33 -4.22 11.65
C PRO A 50 1.09 -3.96 11.14
N GLY A 51 2.13 -4.21 11.95
CA GLY A 51 3.52 -3.90 11.53
C GLY A 51 4.02 -2.51 11.89
N ILE A 52 3.12 -1.54 12.09
CA ILE A 52 3.49 -0.17 12.47
C ILE A 52 3.12 0.07 13.94
N GLY A 53 1.85 -0.03 14.28
CA GLY A 53 1.38 0.19 15.65
C GLY A 53 -0.11 0.50 15.75
N SER A 54 -0.55 0.73 16.99
CA SER A 54 -1.94 1.06 17.30
C SER A 54 -2.06 2.44 17.93
N GLY A 55 -3.24 3.04 17.79
CA GLY A 55 -3.47 4.36 18.33
C GLY A 55 -4.87 4.88 18.06
N TYR A 56 -5.01 6.18 18.27
CA TYR A 56 -6.21 6.94 18.01
C TYR A 56 -5.86 8.17 17.19
N GLY A 57 -6.83 8.69 16.47
CA GLY A 57 -6.65 9.92 15.72
C GLY A 57 -7.96 10.59 15.43
N PHE A 58 -7.85 11.70 14.73
CA PHE A 58 -8.98 12.46 14.25
C PHE A 58 -8.73 12.83 12.80
N LEU A 59 -9.67 12.49 11.93
CA LEU A 59 -9.61 12.77 10.51
C LEU A 59 -10.59 13.91 10.22
N GLY A 60 -10.09 14.94 9.55
CA GLY A 60 -10.91 15.95 8.88
C GLY A 60 -10.62 15.88 7.38
N ALA A 61 -11.66 15.78 6.56
CA ALA A 61 -11.51 15.95 5.12
C ALA A 61 -12.70 16.69 4.53
N ALA A 62 -12.45 17.44 3.47
CA ALA A 62 -13.44 18.12 2.67
C ALA A 62 -13.16 17.81 1.20
N SER A 63 -14.19 17.35 0.50
CA SER A 63 -14.11 17.00 -0.91
C SER A 63 -14.74 18.09 -1.77
N ASN A 64 -14.19 18.31 -2.96
CA ASN A 64 -14.67 19.27 -3.94
C ASN A 64 -14.81 20.70 -3.38
N VAL A 65 -13.76 21.15 -2.69
CA VAL A 65 -13.71 22.43 -1.95
C VAL A 65 -13.94 23.61 -2.89
N GLY A 66 -14.84 24.51 -2.50
CA GLY A 66 -15.16 25.71 -3.29
C GLY A 66 -15.82 25.42 -4.65
N GLY A 67 -16.45 24.26 -4.83
CA GLY A 67 -17.04 23.83 -6.10
C GLY A 67 -16.00 23.41 -7.15
N SER A 68 -14.75 23.18 -6.72
CA SER A 68 -13.68 22.61 -7.54
C SER A 68 -13.68 21.09 -7.47
N TYR A 69 -12.65 20.46 -8.02
CA TYR A 69 -12.37 19.02 -7.86
C TYR A 69 -11.42 18.74 -6.70
N THR A 70 -10.94 19.79 -6.03
CA THR A 70 -9.86 19.69 -5.04
C THR A 70 -10.40 19.13 -3.73
N ASP A 71 -9.73 18.10 -3.23
CA ASP A 71 -9.97 17.53 -1.92
C ASP A 71 -8.86 17.96 -0.96
N VAL A 72 -9.22 18.24 0.29
CA VAL A 72 -8.26 18.57 1.34
C VAL A 72 -8.53 17.66 2.53
N SER A 73 -7.50 16.98 3.00
CA SER A 73 -7.57 16.11 4.16
C SER A 73 -6.45 16.40 5.15
N GLY A 74 -6.72 16.15 6.42
CA GLY A 74 -5.77 16.31 7.50
C GLY A 74 -6.11 15.38 8.65
N THR A 75 -5.08 14.87 9.31
CA THR A 75 -5.24 14.05 10.50
C THR A 75 -4.15 14.33 11.51
N PHE A 76 -4.51 14.26 12.79
CA PHE A 76 -3.57 14.08 13.87
C PHE A 76 -3.84 12.72 14.52
N PHE A 77 -2.79 12.05 14.95
CA PHE A 77 -2.89 10.74 15.57
C PHE A 77 -1.86 10.58 16.68
N GLY A 78 -2.20 9.76 17.67
CA GLY A 78 -1.35 9.44 18.80
C GLY A 78 -1.47 8.00 19.27
N GLY A 79 -0.47 7.56 20.03
CA GLY A 79 -0.30 6.18 20.47
C GLY A 79 1.09 5.65 20.13
N ASP A 80 1.16 4.50 19.46
CA ASP A 80 2.42 3.93 18.99
C ASP A 80 3.09 4.77 17.90
N VAL A 81 2.24 5.41 17.10
CA VAL A 81 2.61 6.45 16.14
C VAL A 81 2.03 7.77 16.63
N ASN A 82 2.85 8.82 16.69
CA ASN A 82 2.42 10.17 17.08
C ASN A 82 2.83 11.18 16.01
N GLY A 83 1.87 11.94 15.50
CA GLY A 83 2.14 12.96 14.51
C GLY A 83 0.89 13.51 13.83
N GLU A 84 1.13 14.16 12.70
CA GLU A 84 0.14 14.81 11.89
C GLU A 84 0.43 14.58 10.41
N ALA A 85 -0.62 14.53 9.59
CA ALA A 85 -0.53 14.43 8.15
C ALA A 85 -1.55 15.35 7.49
N VAL A 86 -1.20 15.88 6.32
CA VAL A 86 -2.05 16.73 5.48
C VAL A 86 -1.87 16.32 4.03
N ALA A 87 -2.95 16.25 3.28
CA ALA A 87 -2.94 16.04 1.84
C ALA A 87 -3.91 17.00 1.14
N ILE A 88 -3.53 17.40 -0.06
CA ILE A 88 -4.35 18.12 -1.02
C ILE A 88 -4.31 17.31 -2.30
N ASP A 89 -5.45 16.75 -2.66
CA ASP A 89 -5.59 15.83 -3.78
C ASP A 89 -6.44 16.48 -4.87
N SER A 90 -6.30 16.00 -6.10
CA SER A 90 -7.17 16.40 -7.23
C SER A 90 -7.09 17.90 -7.59
N VAL A 91 -5.92 18.55 -7.43
CA VAL A 91 -5.74 19.95 -7.86
C VAL A 91 -5.61 20.00 -9.39
N HIS A 92 -6.69 20.42 -10.07
CA HIS A 92 -6.71 20.51 -11.53
C HIS A 92 -5.93 21.73 -12.04
N LEU A 93 -4.66 21.55 -12.39
CA LEU A 93 -3.82 22.57 -13.07
C LEU A 93 -4.32 22.86 -14.49
N ILE A 94 -4.79 21.82 -15.18
CA ILE A 94 -5.56 21.92 -16.41
C ILE A 94 -6.83 21.11 -16.21
N PRO A 95 -8.03 21.71 -16.32
CA PRO A 95 -9.29 21.05 -16.00
C PRO A 95 -9.41 19.66 -16.64
N ARG A 96 -9.49 18.62 -15.80
CA ARG A 96 -9.71 17.21 -16.20
C ARG A 96 -8.62 16.65 -17.13
N LYS A 97 -7.42 17.22 -17.11
CA LYS A 97 -6.29 16.81 -17.96
C LYS A 97 -4.97 16.75 -17.22
N LEU A 98 -4.72 17.70 -16.31
CA LEU A 98 -3.48 17.75 -15.53
C LEU A 98 -3.83 18.01 -14.07
N ILE A 99 -3.49 17.06 -13.22
CA ILE A 99 -3.92 16.97 -11.83
C ILE A 99 -2.68 16.88 -10.96
N LEU A 100 -2.66 17.62 -9.86
CA LEU A 100 -1.61 17.59 -8.86
C LEU A 100 -2.18 17.07 -7.54
N ASP A 101 -1.52 16.06 -6.99
CA ASP A 101 -1.68 15.59 -5.63
C ASP A 101 -0.42 15.97 -4.84
N ILE A 102 -0.57 16.43 -3.60
CA ILE A 102 0.55 16.77 -2.71
C ILE A 102 0.18 16.46 -1.27
N GLY A 103 1.12 15.88 -0.53
CA GLY A 103 0.90 15.60 0.88
C GLY A 103 2.19 15.45 1.67
N GLY A 104 2.03 15.47 2.99
CA GLY A 104 3.12 15.28 3.92
C GLY A 104 2.63 14.90 5.31
N ALA A 105 3.49 14.22 6.04
CA ALA A 105 3.31 13.81 7.41
C ALA A 105 4.56 14.11 8.21
N HIS A 106 4.36 14.65 9.41
CA HIS A 106 5.41 14.81 10.40
C HIS A 106 5.10 13.89 11.57
N LEU A 107 6.06 13.04 11.91
CA LEU A 107 5.94 12.01 12.94
C LEU A 107 6.99 12.24 14.02
N SER A 108 6.52 12.59 15.21
CA SER A 108 7.38 12.69 16.40
C SER A 108 7.86 11.31 16.87
N ARG A 109 7.05 10.27 16.63
CA ARG A 109 7.36 8.87 16.93
C ARG A 109 6.66 7.96 15.92
N VAL A 110 7.39 6.98 15.39
CA VAL A 110 6.84 5.85 14.63
C VAL A 110 7.56 4.58 15.02
N THR A 111 6.80 3.50 15.18
CA THR A 111 7.34 2.16 15.44
C THR A 111 7.17 1.32 14.18
N LEU A 112 8.15 0.48 13.86
CA LEU A 112 8.09 -0.47 12.73
C LEU A 112 8.57 -1.84 13.20
N GLN A 113 7.83 -2.89 12.84
CA GLN A 113 8.24 -4.27 13.07
C GLN A 113 9.33 -4.64 12.05
N SER A 114 10.54 -4.87 12.54
CA SER A 114 11.61 -5.46 11.76
C SER A 114 11.65 -6.97 12.01
N TYR A 115 11.17 -7.74 11.04
CA TYR A 115 11.20 -9.19 11.12
C TYR A 115 12.63 -9.72 11.02
N SER A 116 12.90 -10.82 11.73
CA SER A 116 14.22 -11.45 11.83
C SER A 116 14.85 -11.84 10.49
N ARG A 117 14.02 -12.01 9.46
CA ARG A 117 14.42 -12.42 8.13
C ARG A 117 13.60 -11.70 7.08
N ARG A 118 14.31 -11.16 6.11
CA ARG A 118 13.82 -10.85 4.77
C ARG A 118 13.30 -12.11 4.07
N GLY A 119 12.30 -11.99 3.19
CA GLY A 119 11.65 -13.11 2.52
C GLY A 119 10.34 -13.58 3.17
N MET A 120 9.83 -14.73 2.70
CA MET A 120 8.56 -15.31 3.17
C MET A 120 8.68 -16.14 4.45
N ALA A 121 9.91 -16.44 4.89
CA ALA A 121 10.22 -17.39 5.95
C ALA A 121 10.32 -16.74 7.34
N SER A 122 9.44 -15.78 7.65
CA SER A 122 9.33 -15.14 8.97
C SER A 122 8.12 -15.65 9.76
N ASP A 123 8.28 -15.81 11.08
CA ASP A 123 7.19 -16.12 12.01
C ASP A 123 6.52 -14.83 12.52
N LYS A 124 5.24 -14.91 12.90
CA LYS A 124 4.46 -13.77 13.42
C LYS A 124 5.15 -13.07 14.58
N ASN A 125 5.83 -13.82 15.41
CA ASN A 125 6.39 -13.34 16.66
C ASN A 125 7.90 -13.10 16.60
N ASP A 126 8.50 -13.26 15.43
CA ASP A 126 9.94 -13.20 15.23
C ASP A 126 10.32 -11.85 14.61
N TYR A 127 10.12 -10.80 15.40
CA TYR A 127 10.46 -9.42 15.04
C TYR A 127 11.01 -8.65 16.25
N SER A 128 11.82 -7.63 15.94
CA SER A 128 12.13 -6.52 16.82
C SER A 128 11.33 -5.29 16.40
N VAL A 129 11.21 -4.31 17.29
CA VAL A 129 10.51 -3.05 17.02
C VAL A 129 11.54 -1.95 16.89
N ALA A 130 11.71 -1.42 15.68
CA ALA A 130 12.51 -0.24 15.43
C ALA A 130 11.67 1.00 15.73
N VAL A 131 12.18 1.87 16.61
CA VAL A 131 11.53 3.14 16.97
C VAL A 131 12.26 4.27 16.28
N PHE A 132 11.55 5.05 15.48
CA PHE A 132 12.04 6.25 14.85
C PHE A 132 11.37 7.49 15.45
N GLY A 133 12.07 8.61 15.42
CA GLY A 133 11.54 9.92 15.81
C GLY A 133 12.09 11.03 14.92
N ASP A 134 11.57 12.25 15.10
CA ASP A 134 11.91 13.40 14.23
C ASP A 134 11.80 13.02 12.74
N SER A 135 10.68 12.42 12.37
CA SER A 135 10.48 11.89 11.02
C SER A 135 9.55 12.77 10.21
N PHE A 136 9.87 12.95 8.93
CA PHE A 136 9.04 13.62 7.96
C PHE A 136 8.91 12.72 6.74
N PHE A 137 7.72 12.63 6.17
CA PHE A 137 7.45 11.94 4.92
C PHE A 137 6.58 12.84 4.07
N GLY A 138 6.79 12.89 2.77
CA GLY A 138 5.94 13.67 1.89
C GLY A 138 6.22 13.38 0.44
N GLY A 139 5.39 13.94 -0.41
CA GLY A 139 5.56 13.81 -1.83
C GLY A 139 4.51 14.55 -2.61
N SER A 140 4.68 14.51 -3.92
CA SER A 140 3.73 15.05 -4.87
C SER A 140 3.63 14.15 -6.08
N ARG A 141 2.49 14.18 -6.75
CA ARG A 141 2.23 13.44 -7.96
C ARG A 141 1.50 14.30 -8.96
N LEU A 142 2.02 14.36 -10.18
CA LEU A 142 1.42 15.01 -11.32
C LEU A 142 0.83 13.93 -12.23
N ILE A 143 -0.47 14.01 -12.52
CA ILE A 143 -1.20 13.03 -13.32
C ILE A 143 -1.75 13.72 -14.57
N ALA A 144 -1.31 13.26 -15.74
CA ALA A 144 -1.91 13.61 -17.01
C ALA A 144 -3.00 12.58 -17.36
N THR A 145 -4.22 13.04 -17.60
CA THR A 145 -5.38 12.17 -17.87
C THR A 145 -5.91 12.36 -19.28
N PHE A 146 -6.29 11.26 -19.92
CA PHE A 146 -6.76 11.22 -21.30
C PHE A 146 -7.95 10.26 -21.42
N LEU A 147 -8.79 10.51 -22.44
CA LEU A 147 -9.90 9.62 -22.82
C LEU A 147 -10.81 9.28 -21.63
N GLU A 148 -11.27 10.29 -20.88
CA GLU A 148 -12.08 10.07 -19.66
C GLU A 148 -11.40 9.13 -18.66
N ARG A 149 -10.13 9.43 -18.34
CA ARG A 149 -9.28 8.67 -17.41
C ARG A 149 -9.07 7.21 -17.80
N ARG A 150 -9.26 6.86 -19.08
CA ARG A 150 -8.93 5.51 -19.58
C ARG A 150 -7.44 5.34 -19.80
N PHE A 151 -6.72 6.44 -19.96
CA PHE A 151 -5.28 6.46 -20.04
C PHE A 151 -4.76 7.57 -19.14
N GLU A 152 -3.89 7.22 -18.21
CA GLU A 152 -3.22 8.18 -17.33
C GLU A 152 -1.72 7.93 -17.36
N VAL A 153 -0.95 9.02 -17.34
CA VAL A 153 0.50 8.99 -17.15
C VAL A 153 0.80 9.86 -15.95
N TYR A 154 1.62 9.38 -15.03
CA TYR A 154 1.94 10.12 -13.83
C TYR A 154 3.44 10.16 -13.54
N LEU A 155 3.86 11.26 -12.94
CA LEU A 155 5.19 11.47 -12.38
C LEU A 155 5.02 11.83 -10.91
N GLY A 156 5.78 11.21 -10.03
CA GLY A 156 5.78 11.57 -8.61
C GLY A 156 7.19 11.65 -8.05
N ASP A 157 7.32 12.43 -6.98
CA ASP A 157 8.50 12.50 -6.14
C ASP A 157 8.06 12.34 -4.69
N TYR A 158 8.64 11.36 -4.02
CA TYR A 158 8.35 11.01 -2.64
C TYR A 158 9.65 10.98 -1.87
N GLY A 159 9.65 11.50 -0.67
CA GLY A 159 10.82 11.50 0.16
C GLY A 159 10.48 11.65 1.61
N GLY A 160 11.52 11.51 2.41
CA GLY A 160 11.38 11.64 3.84
C GLY A 160 12.70 11.65 4.53
N SER A 161 12.62 11.90 5.82
CA SER A 161 13.74 11.79 6.73
C SER A 161 13.28 11.13 8.01
N SER A 162 14.13 10.33 8.62
CA SER A 162 13.83 9.66 9.89
C SER A 162 15.11 9.46 10.68
N ARG A 163 14.97 9.34 12.01
CA ARG A 163 16.09 9.06 12.90
C ARG A 163 15.77 7.86 13.76
N LEU A 164 16.56 6.80 13.65
CA LEU A 164 16.48 5.66 14.55
C LEU A 164 16.76 6.12 15.98
N LYS A 165 15.92 5.70 16.93
CA LYS A 165 16.03 6.05 18.34
C LYS A 165 16.40 4.86 19.19
N SER A 166 15.75 3.72 18.94
CA SER A 166 16.03 2.49 19.69
C SER A 166 15.54 1.29 18.90
N LEU A 167 16.14 0.13 19.19
CA LEU A 167 15.60 -1.16 18.88
C LEU A 167 15.00 -1.76 20.15
N ARG A 168 13.79 -2.29 20.05
CA ARG A 168 13.05 -2.87 21.17
C ARG A 168 12.67 -4.31 20.89
N ASP A 169 12.47 -5.07 21.95
CA ASP A 169 11.83 -6.38 21.85
C ASP A 169 10.33 -6.23 21.57
N ARG A 170 9.66 -7.35 21.35
CA ARG A 170 8.21 -7.40 21.09
C ARG A 170 7.38 -6.92 22.27
N GLN A 171 7.90 -7.01 23.48
CA GLN A 171 7.25 -6.58 24.72
C GLN A 171 7.45 -5.07 24.97
N GLY A 172 8.27 -4.39 24.16
CA GLY A 172 8.56 -2.98 24.25
C GLY A 172 9.76 -2.65 25.14
N ASN A 173 10.49 -3.64 25.64
CA ASN A 173 11.75 -3.42 26.37
C ASN A 173 12.84 -3.02 25.38
N THR A 174 13.69 -2.07 25.78
CA THR A 174 14.82 -1.63 24.96
C THR A 174 15.86 -2.74 24.86
N ILE A 175 16.18 -3.14 23.63
CA ILE A 175 17.33 -3.98 23.30
C ILE A 175 18.60 -3.10 23.30
N ILE A 176 18.53 -1.99 22.57
CA ILE A 176 19.61 -1.01 22.46
C ILE A 176 19.05 0.36 22.04
N ASP A 177 19.63 1.42 22.59
CA ASP A 177 19.38 2.79 22.13
C ASP A 177 20.39 3.15 21.04
N ALA A 178 19.91 3.81 19.99
CA ALA A 178 20.78 4.25 18.90
C ALA A 178 21.52 5.52 19.32
N ALA A 179 22.83 5.43 19.51
CA ALA A 179 23.68 6.55 19.93
C ALA A 179 23.94 7.48 18.74
N ASP A 180 23.45 8.71 18.81
CA ASP A 180 23.66 9.77 17.81
C ASP A 180 23.40 9.36 16.34
N ALA A 181 22.42 8.46 16.12
CA ALA A 181 22.07 8.02 14.78
C ALA A 181 21.79 9.23 13.87
N PRO A 182 22.47 9.32 12.71
CA PRO A 182 22.24 10.41 11.77
C PRO A 182 20.80 10.38 11.28
N LYS A 183 20.30 11.54 10.85
CA LYS A 183 19.00 11.60 10.22
C LYS A 183 19.13 11.00 8.82
N SER A 184 18.56 9.81 8.63
CA SER A 184 18.50 9.16 7.33
C SER A 184 17.51 9.91 6.44
N HIS A 185 17.83 10.02 5.15
CA HIS A 185 16.97 10.64 4.16
C HIS A 185 16.73 9.64 3.04
N THR A 186 15.52 9.62 2.52
CA THR A 186 15.14 8.80 1.37
C THR A 186 14.42 9.69 0.36
N SER A 187 14.65 9.42 -0.92
CA SER A 187 13.94 10.05 -2.02
C SER A 187 13.78 9.03 -3.13
N SER A 188 12.55 8.94 -3.64
CA SER A 188 12.17 8.07 -4.73
C SER A 188 11.31 8.84 -5.73
N ALA A 189 11.68 8.76 -6.99
CA ALA A 189 10.87 9.27 -8.08
C ALA A 189 10.12 8.12 -8.75
N VAL A 190 8.86 8.34 -9.11
CA VAL A 190 8.05 7.37 -9.86
C VAL A 190 7.64 7.95 -11.20
N PHE A 191 7.71 7.13 -12.23
CA PHE A 191 7.03 7.34 -13.50
C PHE A 191 6.10 6.16 -13.74
N GLY A 192 4.82 6.41 -13.98
CA GLY A 192 3.87 5.33 -14.20
C GLY A 192 2.80 5.64 -15.21
N THR A 193 2.09 4.60 -15.60
CA THR A 193 1.04 4.62 -16.60
C THR A 193 -0.08 3.69 -16.18
N ARG A 194 -1.32 4.14 -16.39
CA ARG A 194 -2.54 3.37 -16.16
C ARG A 194 -3.34 3.28 -17.45
N PHE A 195 -3.72 2.06 -17.80
CA PHE A 195 -4.75 1.78 -18.79
C PHE A 195 -5.98 1.25 -18.07
N ASP A 196 -7.08 1.98 -18.14
CA ASP A 196 -8.33 1.67 -17.45
C ASP A 196 -9.46 1.56 -18.49
N ILE A 197 -9.79 0.33 -18.86
CA ILE A 197 -10.93 0.02 -19.73
C ILE A 197 -12.14 -0.43 -18.91
N THR A 198 -12.26 0.03 -17.67
CA THR A 198 -13.40 -0.31 -16.82
C THR A 198 -14.59 0.60 -17.09
N ASP A 199 -15.75 0.22 -16.57
CA ASP A 199 -16.95 1.06 -16.59
C ASP A 199 -16.91 2.20 -15.56
N ASP A 200 -16.00 2.20 -14.59
CA ASP A 200 -15.92 3.21 -13.53
C ASP A 200 -14.51 3.19 -12.91
N SER A 201 -13.77 4.30 -12.92
CA SER A 201 -12.41 4.33 -12.36
C SER A 201 -12.34 4.19 -10.84
N LEU A 202 -13.42 4.45 -10.10
CA LEU A 202 -13.42 4.37 -8.64
C LEU A 202 -13.99 3.03 -8.14
N ASP A 203 -15.16 2.64 -8.65
CA ASP A 203 -15.84 1.38 -8.31
C ASP A 203 -16.12 0.54 -9.56
N PRO A 204 -15.08 -0.02 -10.21
CA PRO A 204 -15.24 -0.86 -11.39
C PRO A 204 -16.15 -2.05 -11.14
N ARG A 205 -17.08 -2.31 -12.08
CA ARG A 205 -17.91 -3.53 -12.08
C ARG A 205 -17.63 -4.46 -13.24
N ARG A 206 -17.17 -3.91 -14.36
CA ARG A 206 -16.80 -4.65 -15.57
C ARG A 206 -15.58 -4.02 -16.24
N GLY A 207 -14.82 -4.85 -16.96
CA GLY A 207 -13.64 -4.43 -17.72
C GLY A 207 -12.33 -4.75 -17.00
N GLY A 208 -11.27 -4.03 -17.33
CA GLY A 208 -9.93 -4.30 -16.81
C GLY A 208 -9.09 -3.05 -16.62
N ARG A 209 -8.09 -3.17 -15.75
CA ARG A 209 -7.10 -2.14 -15.45
C ARG A 209 -5.70 -2.75 -15.49
N LEU A 210 -4.77 -2.04 -16.12
CA LEU A 210 -3.35 -2.33 -16.09
C LEU A 210 -2.60 -1.09 -15.61
N ASP A 211 -1.82 -1.24 -14.55
CA ASP A 211 -0.91 -0.24 -14.03
C ASP A 211 0.53 -0.73 -14.17
N VAL A 212 1.40 0.15 -14.65
CA VAL A 212 2.85 -0.08 -14.69
C VAL A 212 3.55 1.14 -14.11
N SER A 213 4.44 0.94 -13.14
CA SER A 213 5.26 2.03 -12.59
C SER A 213 6.71 1.65 -12.42
N LEU A 214 7.58 2.58 -12.78
CA LEU A 214 9.01 2.54 -12.55
C LEU A 214 9.33 3.48 -11.39
N TRP A 215 9.86 2.92 -10.32
CA TRP A 215 10.32 3.65 -9.15
C TRP A 215 11.85 3.68 -9.15
N ARG A 216 12.44 4.85 -8.99
CA ARG A 216 13.88 5.01 -8.82
C ARG A 216 14.15 5.56 -7.44
N THR A 217 14.87 4.79 -6.63
CA THR A 217 15.31 5.23 -5.31
C THR A 217 16.73 5.77 -5.44
N LEU A 218 16.90 7.06 -5.14
CA LEU A 218 18.20 7.72 -5.25
C LEU A 218 19.13 7.23 -4.13
N PRO A 219 20.40 6.92 -4.43
CA PRO A 219 21.34 6.48 -3.41
C PRO A 219 21.57 7.58 -2.37
N GLN A 220 21.43 7.24 -1.11
CA GLN A 220 21.65 8.12 0.03
C GLN A 220 22.64 7.47 0.99
N GLY A 221 23.74 8.15 1.29
CA GLY A 221 24.81 7.60 2.13
C GLY A 221 25.33 6.27 1.61
N SER A 222 25.25 5.24 2.46
CA SER A 222 25.65 3.86 2.16
C SER A 222 24.58 3.02 1.45
N GLY A 223 23.42 3.59 1.13
CA GLY A 223 22.34 2.87 0.45
C GLY A 223 22.65 2.51 -1.02
N PRO A 224 21.92 1.52 -1.57
CA PRO A 224 22.06 1.11 -2.97
C PRO A 224 21.48 2.16 -3.92
N ASP A 225 21.97 2.16 -5.16
CA ASP A 225 21.29 2.79 -6.29
C ASP A 225 20.51 1.69 -7.03
N PHE A 226 19.19 1.77 -7.02
CA PHE A 226 18.34 0.78 -7.65
C PHE A 226 17.03 1.40 -8.14
N TYR A 227 16.37 0.66 -9.02
CA TYR A 227 15.00 0.92 -9.41
C TYR A 227 14.18 -0.35 -9.25
N PHE A 228 12.87 -0.21 -9.12
CA PHE A 228 11.96 -1.35 -9.21
C PHE A 228 10.79 -1.04 -10.13
N VAL A 229 10.26 -2.08 -10.75
CA VAL A 229 9.12 -1.98 -11.66
C VAL A 229 7.95 -2.76 -11.10
N ASP A 230 6.82 -2.08 -10.95
CA ASP A 230 5.56 -2.66 -10.52
C ASP A 230 4.65 -2.87 -11.72
N TYR A 231 4.02 -4.05 -11.77
CA TYR A 231 2.98 -4.41 -12.71
C TYR A 231 1.75 -4.84 -11.90
N SER A 232 0.61 -4.18 -12.10
CA SER A 232 -0.67 -4.57 -11.49
C SER A 232 -1.73 -4.70 -12.57
N ALA A 233 -2.31 -5.89 -12.72
CA ALA A 233 -3.39 -6.14 -13.66
C ALA A 233 -4.63 -6.59 -12.89
N THR A 234 -5.74 -5.89 -13.07
CA THR A 234 -7.02 -6.22 -12.42
C THR A 234 -8.12 -6.42 -13.45
N ALA A 235 -8.84 -7.53 -13.35
CA ALA A 235 -10.03 -7.81 -14.16
C ALA A 235 -11.28 -7.80 -13.29
N TYR A 236 -12.37 -7.26 -13.82
CA TYR A 236 -13.67 -7.16 -13.15
C TYR A 236 -14.73 -7.86 -13.98
N VAL A 237 -15.32 -8.91 -13.41
CA VAL A 237 -16.37 -9.71 -14.05
C VAL A 237 -17.70 -9.41 -13.34
N PRO A 238 -18.71 -8.88 -14.04
CA PRO A 238 -20.00 -8.60 -13.42
C PRO A 238 -20.73 -9.90 -13.03
N ILE A 239 -21.37 -9.90 -11.87
CA ILE A 239 -22.25 -10.97 -11.39
C ILE A 239 -23.64 -10.38 -11.19
N GLY A 240 -24.57 -10.80 -12.04
CA GLY A 240 -25.91 -10.20 -12.08
C GLY A 240 -25.86 -8.72 -12.44
N GLY A 241 -26.81 -7.93 -11.94
CA GLY A 241 -26.93 -6.52 -12.32
C GLY A 241 -26.07 -5.54 -11.50
N ARG A 242 -25.47 -5.96 -10.39
CA ARG A 242 -24.83 -5.03 -9.43
C ARG A 242 -23.54 -5.52 -8.81
N SER A 243 -23.34 -6.83 -8.66
CA SER A 243 -22.17 -7.40 -7.98
C SER A 243 -21.02 -7.63 -8.97
N THR A 244 -19.82 -7.83 -8.44
CA THR A 244 -18.61 -7.97 -9.25
C THR A 244 -17.67 -8.98 -8.63
N TRP A 245 -17.00 -9.76 -9.47
CA TRP A 245 -15.86 -10.57 -9.07
C TRP A 245 -14.59 -9.97 -9.65
N ALA A 246 -13.70 -9.53 -8.77
CA ALA A 246 -12.41 -8.95 -9.13
C ALA A 246 -11.29 -9.99 -9.03
N PHE A 247 -10.31 -9.88 -9.92
CA PHE A 247 -9.08 -10.68 -9.93
C PHE A 247 -7.90 -9.74 -10.12
N ASN A 248 -6.90 -9.81 -9.25
CA ASN A 248 -5.68 -9.03 -9.35
C ASN A 248 -4.46 -9.95 -9.48
N TYR A 249 -3.57 -9.61 -10.40
CA TYR A 249 -2.20 -10.10 -10.44
C TYR A 249 -1.26 -8.92 -10.24
N PHE A 250 -0.30 -9.09 -9.34
CA PHE A 250 0.71 -8.08 -9.07
C PHE A 250 2.10 -8.70 -9.09
N ARG A 251 3.04 -7.98 -9.67
CA ARG A 251 4.46 -8.33 -9.68
C ARG A 251 5.30 -7.09 -9.49
N SER A 252 6.34 -7.21 -8.68
CA SER A 252 7.34 -6.16 -8.47
C SER A 252 8.74 -6.76 -8.58
N ASP A 253 9.63 -6.12 -9.34
CA ASP A 253 11.01 -6.56 -9.52
C ASP A 253 11.97 -5.38 -9.32
N ALA A 254 12.89 -5.50 -8.37
CA ALA A 254 13.98 -4.57 -8.11
C ALA A 254 15.24 -4.95 -8.90
N HIS A 255 15.95 -3.92 -9.33
CA HIS A 255 17.14 -4.00 -10.14
C HIS A 255 18.20 -3.04 -9.59
N VAL A 256 19.23 -3.62 -8.96
CA VAL A 256 20.36 -2.88 -8.41
C VAL A 256 21.30 -2.43 -9.52
N LEU A 257 21.52 -1.13 -9.60
CA LEU A 257 22.49 -0.49 -10.50
C LEU A 257 23.87 -0.44 -9.85
N ARG A 258 23.90 -0.15 -8.55
CA ARG A 258 25.10 -0.14 -7.72
C ARG A 258 24.74 -0.61 -6.32
N GLU A 259 25.45 -1.62 -5.82
CA GLU A 259 25.31 -2.06 -4.43
C GLU A 259 25.65 -0.91 -3.47
N GLY A 260 24.94 -0.88 -2.35
CA GLY A 260 25.30 -0.07 -1.19
C GLY A 260 26.47 -0.69 -0.43
N GLU A 261 26.71 -0.19 0.78
CA GLU A 261 27.60 -0.84 1.74
C GLU A 261 27.04 -2.21 2.13
N THR A 262 27.88 -3.23 2.21
CA THR A 262 27.45 -4.57 2.63
C THR A 262 28.29 -5.13 3.78
N ASP A 263 29.24 -4.35 4.30
CA ASP A 263 29.92 -4.63 5.56
C ASP A 263 28.97 -4.35 6.75
N PRO A 264 28.56 -5.40 7.50
CA PRO A 264 27.68 -5.24 8.64
C PRO A 264 28.22 -4.27 9.70
N ALA A 265 29.54 -4.22 9.91
CA ALA A 265 30.15 -3.36 10.93
C ALA A 265 30.15 -1.88 10.53
N VAL A 266 30.09 -1.58 9.23
CA VAL A 266 29.91 -0.19 8.76
C VAL A 266 28.45 0.23 8.96
N ILE A 267 27.50 -0.59 8.53
CA ILE A 267 26.06 -0.33 8.66
C ILE A 267 25.65 -0.18 10.13
N GLU A 268 26.14 -1.06 10.99
CA GLU A 268 25.88 -1.00 12.44
C GLU A 268 26.27 0.36 13.03
N ARG A 269 27.48 0.84 12.71
CA ARG A 269 27.96 2.17 13.16
C ARG A 269 27.16 3.32 12.57
N GLU A 270 26.79 3.24 11.29
CA GLU A 270 25.98 4.27 10.63
C GLU A 270 24.57 4.36 11.19
N GLN A 271 24.04 3.27 11.75
CA GLN A 271 22.76 3.22 12.45
C GLN A 271 22.88 3.63 13.93
N GLY A 272 24.10 3.95 14.41
CA GLY A 272 24.36 4.29 15.82
C GLY A 272 24.18 3.09 16.75
N LEU A 273 24.35 1.87 16.26
CA LEU A 273 24.20 0.63 17.02
C LEU A 273 25.57 0.11 17.46
N ASP A 274 25.58 -0.61 18.58
CA ASP A 274 26.70 -1.44 19.07
C ASP A 274 26.13 -2.77 19.54
N CYS A 275 25.77 -3.63 18.58
CA CYS A 275 25.22 -4.95 18.81
C CYS A 275 26.22 -5.86 19.56
N GLY A 276 27.53 -5.58 19.45
CA GLY A 276 28.58 -6.30 20.17
C GLY A 276 28.53 -6.11 21.68
N SER A 277 28.04 -4.96 22.15
CA SER A 277 27.91 -4.63 23.58
C SER A 277 26.76 -5.35 24.30
N ILE A 278 25.82 -5.94 23.55
CA ILE A 278 24.63 -6.59 24.11
C ILE A 278 25.00 -7.93 24.74
N THR A 279 24.65 -8.10 26.03
CA THR A 279 25.02 -9.30 26.81
C THR A 279 24.04 -10.46 26.66
N ASP A 280 22.74 -10.20 26.40
CA ASP A 280 21.77 -11.26 26.10
C ASP A 280 21.99 -11.75 24.65
N PRO A 281 22.37 -13.03 24.43
CA PRO A 281 22.62 -13.56 23.09
C PRO A 281 21.42 -13.46 22.14
N LYS A 282 20.19 -13.51 22.65
CA LYS A 282 18.97 -13.41 21.83
C LYS A 282 18.76 -11.97 21.36
N GLU A 283 19.00 -11.00 22.23
CA GLU A 283 18.86 -9.59 21.90
C GLU A 283 19.97 -9.13 20.95
N GLN A 284 21.20 -9.61 21.17
CA GLN A 284 22.32 -9.43 20.25
C GLN A 284 21.97 -9.98 18.86
N THR A 285 21.42 -11.20 18.78
CA THR A 285 20.99 -11.79 17.51
C THR A 285 19.93 -10.93 16.79
N ARG A 286 18.97 -10.36 17.52
CA ARG A 286 17.94 -9.47 16.94
C ARG A 286 18.53 -8.16 16.40
N CYS A 287 19.51 -7.60 17.10
CA CYS A 287 20.25 -6.42 16.65
C CYS A 287 20.99 -6.72 15.34
N LEU A 288 21.73 -7.84 15.28
CA LEU A 288 22.42 -8.27 14.08
C LEU A 288 21.46 -8.56 12.92
N GLN A 289 20.30 -9.15 13.17
CA GLN A 289 19.27 -9.37 12.13
C GLN A 289 18.73 -8.07 11.53
N PHE A 290 18.60 -7.00 12.33
CA PHE A 290 18.22 -5.69 11.83
C PHE A 290 19.28 -5.14 10.85
N VAL A 291 20.57 -5.30 11.19
CA VAL A 291 21.70 -4.95 10.34
C VAL A 291 21.71 -5.82 9.06
N ASP A 292 21.56 -7.13 9.19
CA ASP A 292 21.55 -8.08 8.07
C ASP A 292 20.44 -7.80 7.05
N ASN A 293 19.27 -7.36 7.51
CA ASN A 293 18.20 -6.92 6.62
C ASN A 293 18.60 -5.70 5.79
N THR A 294 19.34 -4.76 6.38
CA THR A 294 19.88 -3.58 5.69
C THR A 294 20.97 -4.00 4.70
N VAL A 295 21.87 -4.92 5.09
CA VAL A 295 22.88 -5.50 4.18
C VAL A 295 22.22 -6.14 2.96
N ALA A 296 21.15 -6.91 3.17
CA ALA A 296 20.42 -7.57 2.10
C ALA A 296 19.73 -6.55 1.18
N GLU A 297 19.13 -5.50 1.73
CA GLU A 297 18.57 -4.38 0.95
C GLU A 297 19.66 -3.68 0.12
N ASN A 298 20.82 -3.40 0.71
CA ASN A 298 21.95 -2.78 0.02
C ASN A 298 22.52 -3.64 -1.12
N ARG A 299 22.39 -4.97 -1.02
CA ARG A 299 22.85 -5.91 -2.05
C ARG A 299 21.82 -6.15 -3.16
N TYR A 300 20.54 -6.30 -2.80
CA TYR A 300 19.51 -6.78 -3.73
C TYR A 300 18.48 -5.72 -4.12
N GLY A 301 18.47 -4.54 -3.47
CA GLY A 301 17.38 -3.58 -3.56
C GLY A 301 16.11 -4.13 -2.91
N THR A 302 15.02 -3.36 -2.91
CA THR A 302 13.74 -3.81 -2.35
C THR A 302 12.61 -3.48 -3.32
N ALA A 303 11.91 -4.52 -3.78
CA ALA A 303 10.67 -4.38 -4.53
C ALA A 303 9.52 -4.00 -3.57
N THR A 304 8.37 -3.61 -4.13
CA THR A 304 7.15 -3.39 -3.36
C THR A 304 6.82 -4.64 -2.53
N SER A 305 6.75 -4.44 -1.21
CA SER A 305 6.60 -5.51 -0.24
C SER A 305 5.17 -6.07 -0.20
N LEU A 306 4.99 -7.22 0.45
CA LEU A 306 3.69 -7.82 0.72
C LEU A 306 3.40 -7.87 2.23
N GLY A 307 2.10 -7.94 2.57
CA GLY A 307 1.59 -7.78 3.93
C GLY A 307 1.07 -6.35 4.13
N GLY A 308 0.08 -6.19 5.00
CA GLY A 308 -0.57 -4.90 5.22
C GLY A 308 -1.94 -4.78 4.60
N LEU A 309 -2.39 -3.55 4.36
CA LEU A 309 -3.79 -3.26 4.03
C LEU A 309 -4.17 -3.53 2.57
N SER A 310 -3.19 -3.61 1.66
CA SER A 310 -3.47 -3.76 0.22
C SER A 310 -3.32 -5.21 -0.26
N ARG A 311 -2.28 -5.94 0.18
CA ARG A 311 -1.94 -7.29 -0.30
C ARG A 311 -1.53 -8.17 0.86
N LEU A 312 -2.10 -9.39 0.95
CA LEU A 312 -1.92 -10.31 2.07
C LEU A 312 -2.43 -9.71 3.39
N ARG A 313 -3.71 -9.34 3.39
CA ARG A 313 -4.38 -8.53 4.44
C ARG A 313 -4.37 -9.08 5.86
N SER A 314 -4.01 -10.34 6.07
CA SER A 314 -3.88 -10.94 7.40
C SER A 314 -2.47 -10.84 8.00
N TYR A 315 -1.52 -10.24 7.28
CA TYR A 315 -0.13 -10.10 7.71
C TYR A 315 0.22 -8.64 7.96
N SER A 316 1.22 -8.40 8.81
CA SER A 316 1.75 -7.06 9.09
C SER A 316 2.22 -6.33 7.83
N GLU A 317 2.02 -5.01 7.80
CA GLU A 317 2.50 -4.07 6.80
C GLU A 317 3.99 -4.29 6.56
N GLU A 318 4.36 -4.38 5.28
CA GLU A 318 5.72 -4.60 4.79
C GLU A 318 6.48 -5.79 5.42
N ARG A 319 5.77 -6.80 5.95
CA ARG A 319 6.43 -7.95 6.56
C ARG A 319 7.29 -8.74 5.57
N PHE A 320 6.77 -8.97 4.37
CA PHE A 320 7.43 -9.78 3.37
C PHE A 320 8.14 -8.85 2.39
N ARG A 321 9.44 -8.69 2.59
CA ARG A 321 10.32 -7.89 1.74
C ARG A 321 11.26 -8.79 0.95
N GLY A 322 11.59 -8.38 -0.26
CA GLY A 322 12.44 -9.11 -1.19
C GLY A 322 12.73 -8.24 -2.41
N ALA A 323 13.72 -8.63 -3.22
CA ALA A 323 14.00 -7.94 -4.48
C ALA A 323 12.92 -8.25 -5.53
N HIS A 324 12.14 -9.31 -5.32
CA HIS A 324 11.05 -9.69 -6.19
C HIS A 324 9.82 -10.05 -5.35
N ALA A 325 8.64 -9.63 -5.81
CA ALA A 325 7.35 -9.98 -5.23
C ALA A 325 6.37 -10.41 -6.31
N GLU A 326 5.54 -11.41 -6.00
CA GLU A 326 4.44 -11.86 -6.85
C GLU A 326 3.20 -12.12 -5.97
N PHE A 327 2.05 -11.67 -6.45
CA PHE A 327 0.79 -11.74 -5.74
C PHE A 327 -0.38 -12.03 -6.68
N LEU A 328 -1.32 -12.83 -6.19
CA LEU A 328 -2.62 -13.08 -6.79
C LEU A 328 -3.70 -12.85 -5.74
N GLY A 329 -4.70 -12.05 -6.09
CA GLY A 329 -5.85 -11.76 -5.26
C GLY A 329 -7.15 -11.98 -6.04
N THR A 330 -8.18 -12.45 -5.36
CA THR A 330 -9.53 -12.49 -5.90
C THR A 330 -10.53 -12.04 -4.85
N GLU A 331 -11.56 -11.31 -5.29
CA GLU A 331 -12.53 -10.71 -4.38
C GLU A 331 -13.92 -10.64 -5.01
N LEU A 332 -14.89 -11.29 -4.36
CA LEU A 332 -16.30 -11.14 -4.66
C LEU A 332 -16.85 -9.91 -3.93
N ARG A 333 -17.31 -8.92 -4.69
CA ARG A 333 -17.96 -7.70 -4.21
C ARG A 333 -19.46 -7.82 -4.40
N TRP A 334 -20.17 -8.15 -3.34
CA TRP A 334 -21.61 -8.19 -3.31
C TRP A 334 -22.17 -6.80 -2.98
N ASN A 335 -22.72 -6.14 -3.99
CA ASN A 335 -23.34 -4.82 -3.82
C ASN A 335 -24.77 -4.97 -3.33
N LEU A 336 -25.00 -4.63 -2.05
CA LEU A 336 -26.31 -4.71 -1.40
C LEU A 336 -27.24 -3.57 -1.87
N THR A 337 -26.67 -2.40 -2.12
CA THR A 337 -27.37 -1.22 -2.63
C THR A 337 -26.62 -0.64 -3.82
N ASP A 338 -27.35 0.05 -4.69
CA ASP A 338 -26.81 0.85 -5.80
C ASP A 338 -27.59 2.17 -5.88
N GLU A 339 -27.79 2.77 -4.71
CA GLU A 339 -28.61 3.95 -4.54
C GLU A 339 -27.72 5.18 -4.48
N TYR A 340 -28.13 6.26 -5.15
CA TYR A 340 -27.52 7.58 -5.03
C TYR A 340 -28.27 8.36 -3.95
N GLN A 341 -27.91 8.12 -2.69
CA GLN A 341 -28.64 8.66 -1.53
C GLN A 341 -27.76 9.68 -0.79
N PRO A 342 -28.14 10.97 -0.82
CA PRO A 342 -27.51 11.97 0.02
C PRO A 342 -27.69 11.62 1.50
N PHE A 343 -26.67 11.88 2.29
CA PHE A 343 -26.77 11.89 3.74
C PHE A 343 -26.04 13.11 4.27
N ASP A 344 -26.58 13.67 5.35
CA ASP A 344 -26.04 14.85 6.02
C ASP A 344 -26.19 14.59 7.52
N ILE A 345 -25.14 14.04 8.12
CA ILE A 345 -25.02 13.87 9.55
C ILE A 345 -23.91 14.80 10.04
N TYR A 346 -23.98 15.25 11.30
CA TYR A 346 -23.07 16.27 11.83
C TYR A 346 -21.57 16.00 11.59
N ILE A 347 -21.17 14.73 11.56
CA ILE A 347 -19.77 14.28 11.38
C ILE A 347 -19.43 13.89 9.93
N MET A 348 -20.42 13.81 9.03
CA MET A 348 -20.21 13.33 7.66
C MET A 348 -21.36 13.74 6.73
N LYS A 349 -21.01 14.31 5.58
CA LYS A 349 -21.93 14.65 4.50
C LYS A 349 -21.39 14.17 3.19
N ASP A 350 -22.17 13.37 2.48
CA ASP A 350 -21.81 12.85 1.15
C ASP A 350 -23.03 12.24 0.46
N ILE A 351 -22.81 11.62 -0.68
CA ILE A 351 -23.79 10.81 -1.40
C ILE A 351 -23.29 9.37 -1.38
N ARG A 352 -24.00 8.51 -0.65
CA ARG A 352 -23.76 7.07 -0.71
C ARG A 352 -24.07 6.60 -2.12
N THR A 353 -23.20 5.75 -2.68
CA THR A 353 -23.38 5.16 -4.00
C THR A 353 -23.38 3.63 -3.99
N ALA A 354 -22.82 2.99 -2.95
CA ALA A 354 -22.97 1.56 -2.72
C ALA A 354 -22.69 1.18 -1.24
N VAL A 355 -23.33 0.11 -0.78
CA VAL A 355 -22.90 -0.69 0.38
C VAL A 355 -22.49 -2.06 -0.13
N GLN A 356 -21.25 -2.47 0.15
CA GLN A 356 -20.70 -3.72 -0.39
C GLN A 356 -20.30 -4.66 0.74
N VAL A 357 -20.53 -5.96 0.52
CA VAL A 357 -19.85 -7.03 1.26
C VAL A 357 -18.78 -7.60 0.35
N ALA A 358 -17.54 -7.64 0.81
CA ALA A 358 -16.42 -8.20 0.07
C ALA A 358 -16.02 -9.55 0.68
N LEU A 359 -15.80 -10.57 -0.14
CA LEU A 359 -15.19 -11.85 0.27
C LEU A 359 -13.94 -12.06 -0.57
N PHE A 360 -12.80 -12.34 0.05
CA PHE A 360 -11.52 -12.37 -0.65
C PHE A 360 -10.66 -13.57 -0.32
N TYR A 361 -9.80 -13.93 -1.28
CA TYR A 361 -8.71 -14.88 -1.13
C TYR A 361 -7.47 -14.35 -1.84
N GLU A 362 -6.32 -14.48 -1.20
CA GLU A 362 -5.06 -13.89 -1.62
C GLU A 362 -3.93 -14.90 -1.41
N ILE A 363 -2.96 -14.89 -2.32
CA ILE A 363 -1.72 -15.65 -2.20
C ILE A 363 -0.56 -14.80 -2.72
N GLY A 364 0.58 -14.87 -2.04
CA GLY A 364 1.76 -14.11 -2.45
C GLY A 364 3.07 -14.75 -2.01
N THR A 365 4.14 -14.29 -2.63
CA THR A 365 5.51 -14.74 -2.41
C THR A 365 6.49 -13.59 -2.68
N VAL A 366 7.60 -13.57 -1.94
CA VAL A 366 8.71 -12.65 -2.16
C VAL A 366 10.03 -13.41 -2.05
N ALA A 367 11.03 -12.98 -2.80
CA ALA A 367 12.38 -13.55 -2.77
C ALA A 367 13.42 -12.53 -3.24
N ASP A 368 14.68 -12.71 -2.83
CA ASP A 368 15.80 -11.90 -3.35
C ASP A 368 16.33 -12.40 -4.70
N ARG A 369 15.97 -13.63 -5.09
CA ARG A 369 16.32 -14.20 -6.39
C ARG A 369 15.05 -14.57 -7.15
N PRO A 370 14.95 -14.25 -8.46
CA PRO A 370 13.77 -14.59 -9.24
C PRO A 370 13.45 -16.08 -9.26
N GLY A 371 14.48 -16.94 -9.25
CA GLY A 371 14.34 -18.39 -9.25
C GLY A 371 13.74 -18.97 -7.97
N ASP A 372 13.73 -18.20 -6.88
CA ASP A 372 13.21 -18.62 -5.58
C ASP A 372 11.76 -18.18 -5.33
N LEU A 373 11.18 -17.37 -6.24
CA LEU A 373 9.76 -17.00 -6.18
C LEU A 373 8.88 -18.25 -6.23
N GLY A 374 7.94 -18.33 -5.29
CA GLY A 374 7.00 -19.44 -5.17
C GLY A 374 7.52 -20.64 -4.38
N ASN A 375 8.81 -20.67 -3.97
CA ASN A 375 9.32 -21.71 -3.07
C ASN A 375 8.58 -21.71 -1.73
N ILE A 376 8.24 -20.52 -1.23
CA ILE A 376 7.41 -20.34 -0.04
C ILE A 376 6.33 -19.32 -0.39
N THR A 377 5.06 -19.69 -0.19
CA THR A 377 3.91 -18.79 -0.37
C THR A 377 3.20 -18.57 0.97
N ARG A 378 2.42 -17.50 1.04
CA ARG A 378 1.49 -17.22 2.12
C ARG A 378 0.13 -16.87 1.53
N SER A 379 -0.92 -17.24 2.25
CA SER A 379 -2.29 -16.98 1.84
C SER A 379 -3.03 -16.19 2.91
N SER A 380 -3.90 -15.30 2.47
CA SER A 380 -4.83 -14.53 3.29
C SER A 380 -6.23 -14.67 2.74
N TYR A 381 -7.24 -14.76 3.59
CA TYR A 381 -8.63 -14.81 3.17
C TYR A 381 -9.51 -14.20 4.24
N GLY A 382 -10.68 -13.71 3.84
CA GLY A 382 -11.55 -13.02 4.77
C GLY A 382 -12.75 -12.39 4.10
N GLY A 383 -13.41 -11.53 4.87
CA GLY A 383 -14.51 -10.73 4.37
C GLY A 383 -14.49 -9.33 4.95
N GLY A 384 -15.20 -8.41 4.32
CA GLY A 384 -15.24 -7.02 4.72
C GLY A 384 -16.52 -6.32 4.29
N MET A 385 -16.73 -5.13 4.84
CA MET A 385 -17.84 -4.23 4.48
C MET A 385 -17.28 -2.93 3.94
N ARG A 386 -17.97 -2.36 2.93
CA ARG A 386 -17.61 -1.07 2.35
C ARG A 386 -18.79 -0.14 2.23
N LEU A 387 -18.53 1.13 2.52
CA LEU A 387 -19.38 2.25 2.14
C LEU A 387 -18.66 3.04 1.04
N VAL A 388 -19.24 3.08 -0.15
CA VAL A 388 -18.72 3.81 -1.30
C VAL A 388 -19.50 5.10 -1.45
N THR A 389 -18.81 6.23 -1.59
CA THR A 389 -19.45 7.54 -1.74
C THR A 389 -19.14 8.18 -3.10
N ALA A 390 -19.91 9.20 -3.49
CA ALA A 390 -19.75 9.89 -4.76
C ALA A 390 -18.51 10.79 -4.77
N SER A 391 -18.10 11.30 -3.60
CA SER A 391 -16.90 12.13 -3.44
C SER A 391 -15.58 11.41 -3.73
N GLY A 392 -15.58 10.08 -3.94
CA GLY A 392 -14.35 9.32 -4.13
C GLY A 392 -13.92 8.49 -2.93
N VAL A 393 -14.56 8.66 -1.76
CA VAL A 393 -14.14 7.97 -0.54
C VAL A 393 -14.78 6.59 -0.41
N VAL A 394 -13.96 5.59 -0.13
CA VAL A 394 -14.39 4.22 0.17
C VAL A 394 -14.00 3.89 1.61
N TYR A 395 -14.98 3.80 2.51
CA TYR A 395 -14.74 3.39 3.89
C TYR A 395 -14.77 1.88 3.96
N ARG A 396 -13.67 1.26 4.42
CA ARG A 396 -13.48 -0.19 4.40
C ARG A 396 -13.21 -0.74 5.78
N VAL A 397 -13.91 -1.82 6.14
CA VAL A 397 -13.61 -2.65 7.30
C VAL A 397 -13.37 -4.07 6.81
N ASP A 398 -12.17 -4.61 7.00
CA ASP A 398 -11.81 -5.97 6.58
C ASP A 398 -11.47 -6.84 7.78
N LEU A 399 -11.97 -8.08 7.76
CA LEU A 399 -11.71 -9.13 8.73
C LEU A 399 -10.93 -10.25 8.04
N ALA A 400 -9.60 -10.20 8.13
CA ALA A 400 -8.72 -11.13 7.44
C ALA A 400 -8.25 -12.26 8.37
N THR A 401 -7.98 -13.44 7.81
CA THR A 401 -7.37 -14.58 8.49
C THR A 401 -6.31 -15.21 7.60
N GLY A 402 -5.22 -15.70 8.20
CA GLY A 402 -4.19 -16.47 7.51
C GLY A 402 -3.41 -17.32 8.50
N LYS A 403 -2.16 -17.66 8.15
CA LYS A 403 -1.27 -18.45 9.03
C LYS A 403 -1.11 -17.83 10.43
N ASP A 404 -1.17 -16.50 10.51
CA ASP A 404 -0.93 -15.74 11.74
C ASP A 404 -2.20 -15.52 12.58
N GLY A 405 -3.33 -16.08 12.14
CA GLY A 405 -4.63 -15.91 12.78
C GLY A 405 -5.39 -14.70 12.25
N PHE A 406 -6.26 -14.17 13.09
CA PHE A 406 -7.20 -13.10 12.78
C PHE A 406 -6.56 -11.71 12.82
N ALA A 407 -6.89 -10.87 11.84
CA ALA A 407 -6.41 -9.50 11.70
C ALA A 407 -7.54 -8.58 11.19
N PRO A 408 -8.17 -7.79 12.09
CA PRO A 408 -9.14 -6.78 11.68
C PRO A 408 -8.41 -5.51 11.22
N SER A 409 -8.98 -4.81 10.24
CA SER A 409 -8.47 -3.51 9.78
C SER A 409 -9.59 -2.55 9.39
N ILE A 410 -9.33 -1.26 9.55
CA ILE A 410 -10.17 -0.17 9.07
C ILE A 410 -9.27 0.69 8.17
N PHE A 411 -9.74 0.99 6.96
CA PHE A 411 -8.96 1.76 5.99
C PHE A 411 -9.87 2.53 5.04
N PHE A 412 -9.27 3.43 4.26
CA PHE A 412 -9.93 4.18 3.20
C PHE A 412 -9.36 3.71 1.87
N GLN A 413 -10.18 3.63 0.81
CA GLN A 413 -9.84 3.12 -0.55
C GLN A 413 -10.00 1.60 -0.75
N TYR A 414 -10.04 1.20 -2.03
CA TYR A 414 -10.05 -0.19 -2.47
C TYR A 414 -8.66 -0.85 -2.30
N PRO A 415 -8.59 -2.18 -2.12
CA PRO A 415 -7.30 -2.89 -2.14
C PRO A 415 -6.74 -2.94 -3.57
N TRP A 416 -5.44 -3.26 -3.67
CA TRP A 416 -4.68 -3.51 -4.90
C TRP A 416 -4.43 -2.31 -5.80
N GLU A 417 -4.79 -1.11 -5.37
CA GLU A 417 -4.35 0.11 -6.04
C GLU A 417 -2.83 0.28 -5.85
N LEU A 418 -2.16 0.81 -6.88
CA LEU A 418 -0.80 1.31 -6.75
C LEU A 418 -0.88 2.73 -6.19
N LEU A 419 -0.08 3.00 -5.15
CA LEU A 419 0.00 4.30 -4.48
C LEU A 419 0.61 5.37 -5.38
#